data_AF-A0A511J9W0-F1
#
_entry.id   AF-A0A511J9W0-F1
#
_cell.length_a   1.000
_cell.length_b   1.000
_cell.length_c   1.000
_cell.angle_alpha   90.00
_cell.angle_beta   90.00
_cell.angle_gamma   90.00
#
_symmetry.space_group_name_H-M   'P 1'
#
loop_
_entity.id
_entity.type
_entity.pdbx_description
1 polymer ?
#
loop_
_entity_poly.entity_id
_entity_poly.type
_entity_poly.pdbx_seq_one_letter_code
_entity_poly.pdbx_strand_id
1 'polypeptide(L)' 'MSEPVQHRDEDLSASASRAVMVFFAFVLFALGLGAFAISFDVVEAARPWVFFGGIVAISLAFAIPTTIVPALEDR' A
#
# COMPACT_ATOMS: atom_id res chain seq x y z
N MET A 1 -40.17 -4.99 -12.13
CA MET A 1 -38.83 -5.19 -12.73
C MET A 1 -38.01 -3.99 -12.32
N SER A 2 -37.21 -4.13 -11.26
CA SER A 2 -36.49 -3.03 -10.62
C SER A 2 -35.06 -3.48 -10.36
N GLU A 3 -34.24 -3.58 -11.41
CA GLU A 3 -32.79 -3.72 -11.23
C GLU A 3 -32.05 -3.24 -12.48
N PRO A 4 -31.55 -1.99 -12.40
CA PRO A 4 -30.22 -1.71 -12.94
C PRO A 4 -29.34 -0.88 -11.99
N VAL A 5 -29.85 -0.49 -10.81
CA VAL A 5 -29.12 0.41 -9.89
C VAL A 5 -28.07 -0.36 -9.08
N GLN A 6 -28.37 -1.57 -8.64
CA GLN A 6 -27.53 -2.34 -7.73
C GLN A 6 -26.15 -2.71 -8.33
N HIS A 7 -26.11 -3.03 -9.62
CA HIS A 7 -24.85 -3.36 -10.31
C HIS A 7 -23.91 -2.16 -10.47
N ARG A 8 -24.47 -0.96 -10.65
CA ARG A 8 -23.67 0.28 -10.80
C ARG A 8 -22.97 0.66 -9.51
N ASP A 9 -23.61 0.44 -8.36
CA ASP A 9 -23.04 0.77 -7.06
C ASP A 9 -21.92 -0.21 -6.66
N GLU A 10 -22.03 -1.49 -7.05
CA GLU A 10 -20.98 -2.51 -6.87
C GLU A 10 -19.71 -2.17 -7.67
N ASP A 11 -19.85 -1.80 -8.95
CA ASP A 11 -18.73 -1.41 -9.81
C ASP A 11 -18.00 -0.15 -9.30
N LEU A 12 -18.76 0.85 -8.83
CA LEU A 12 -18.21 2.07 -8.26
C LEU A 12 -17.49 1.80 -6.93
N SER A 13 -18.07 0.94 -6.08
CA SER A 13 -17.47 0.52 -4.81
C SER A 13 -16.15 -0.23 -5.02
N ALA A 14 -16.10 -1.16 -5.97
CA ALA A 14 -14.88 -1.88 -6.33
C ALA A 14 -13.78 -0.95 -6.86
N SER A 15 -14.16 0.02 -7.70
CA SER A 15 -13.24 1.04 -8.23
C SER A 15 -12.69 1.96 -7.13
N ALA A 16 -13.55 2.42 -6.23
CA ALA A 16 -13.16 3.26 -5.09
C ALA A 16 -12.20 2.52 -4.14
N SER A 17 -12.50 1.26 -3.82
CA SER A 17 -11.65 0.41 -2.98
C SER A 17 -10.24 0.26 -3.59
N ARG A 18 -10.16 -0.02 -4.90
CA ARG A 18 -8.89 -0.12 -5.61
C ARG A 18 -8.12 1.20 -5.61
N ALA A 19 -8.78 2.33 -5.82
CA ALA A 19 -8.14 3.65 -5.80
C ALA A 19 -7.56 3.98 -4.42
N VAL A 20 -8.28 3.68 -3.35
CA VAL A 20 -7.82 3.88 -1.97
C VAL A 20 -6.60 3.00 -1.67
N MET A 21 -6.62 1.73 -2.09
CA MET A 21 -5.48 0.83 -1.93
C MET A 21 -4.23 1.35 -2.63
N VAL A 22 -4.35 1.80 -3.88
CA VAL A 22 -3.23 2.37 -4.65
C VAL A 22 -2.70 3.64 -3.99
N PHE A 23 -3.59 4.50 -3.48
CA PHE A 23 -3.19 5.70 -2.75
C PHE A 23 -2.36 5.37 -1.50
N PHE A 24 -2.83 4.44 -0.66
CA PHE A 24 -2.08 4.05 0.55
C PHE A 24 -0.77 3.32 0.21
N ALA A 25 -0.75 2.50 -0.84
CA ALA A 25 0.48 1.90 -1.35
C ALA A 25 1.49 2.98 -1.78
N PHE A 26 1.04 4.02 -2.48
CA PHE A 26 1.89 5.13 -2.87
C PHE A 26 2.41 5.93 -1.66
N VAL A 27 1.55 6.21 -0.68
CA VAL A 27 1.97 6.88 0.57
C VAL A 27 3.03 6.05 1.29
N LEU A 28 2.81 4.73 1.42
CA LEU A 28 3.76 3.83 2.06
C LEU A 28 5.10 3.79 1.31
N PHE A 29 5.07 3.78 -0.02
CA PHE A 29 6.27 3.86 -0.86
C PHE A 29 7.05 5.16 -0.62
N ALA A 30 6.36 6.30 -0.62
CA ALA A 30 6.96 7.61 -0.40
C ALA A 30 7.58 7.72 1.01
N LEU A 31 6.87 7.20 2.03
CA LEU A 31 7.39 7.12 3.39
C LEU A 31 8.60 6.19 3.50
N GLY A 32 8.57 5.05 2.80
CA GLY A 32 9.69 4.11 2.74
C GLY A 32 10.94 4.72 2.09
N LEU A 33 10.78 5.46 0.99
CA LEU A 33 11.85 6.23 0.37
C LEU A 33 12.37 7.32 1.30
N GLY A 34 11.48 8.05 1.98
CA GLY A 34 11.85 9.05 2.97
C GLY A 34 12.67 8.46 4.12
N ALA A 35 12.20 7.35 4.70
CA ALA A 35 12.89 6.61 5.75
C ALA A 35 14.27 6.12 5.27
N PHE A 36 14.34 5.53 4.07
CA PHE A 36 15.59 5.10 3.48
C PHE A 36 16.58 6.27 3.29
N ALA A 37 16.10 7.41 2.80
CA ALA A 37 16.92 8.60 2.60
C ALA A 37 17.45 9.19 3.92
N ILE A 38 16.62 9.29 4.96
CA ILE A 38 17.08 9.82 6.25
C ILE A 38 17.90 8.81 7.05
N SER A 39 17.90 7.53 6.67
CA SER A 39 18.67 6.49 7.39
C SER A 39 20.17 6.81 7.48
N PHE A 40 20.69 7.61 6.55
CA PHE A 40 22.08 8.06 6.53
C PHE A 40 22.38 9.20 7.53
N ASP A 41 21.37 9.88 8.04
CA ASP A 41 21.48 11.07 8.91
C ASP A 41 20.96 10.85 10.35
N VAL A 42 20.43 9.65 10.65
CA VAL A 42 20.00 9.29 12.01
C VAL A 42 21.16 8.77 12.88
N VAL A 43 20.95 8.79 14.19
CA VAL A 43 21.89 8.24 15.18
C VAL A 43 22.23 6.78 14.89
N GLU A 44 23.46 6.36 15.20
CA GLU A 44 24.01 5.04 14.82
C GLU A 44 23.13 3.87 15.26
N ALA A 45 22.54 3.96 16.47
CA ALA A 45 21.64 2.93 17.00
C ALA A 45 20.33 2.79 16.21
N ALA A 46 19.85 3.87 15.57
CA ALA A 46 18.60 3.88 14.80
C ALA A 46 18.82 3.57 13.31
N ARG A 47 20.02 3.84 12.78
CA ARG A 47 20.38 3.64 11.36
C ARG A 47 19.93 2.30 10.77
N PRO A 48 20.27 1.12 11.33
CA PRO A 48 19.89 -0.14 10.71
C PRO A 48 18.37 -0.32 10.66
N TRP A 49 17.65 0.07 11.71
CA TRP A 49 16.20 -0.04 11.78
C TRP A 49 15.49 0.86 10.78
N VAL A 50 15.97 2.09 10.62
CA VAL A 50 15.41 3.05 9.66
C VAL A 50 15.72 2.61 8.22
N PHE A 51 16.93 2.12 7.97
CA PHE A 51 17.34 1.59 6.65
C PHE A 51 16.50 0.38 6.23
N PHE A 52 16.46 -0.67 7.06
CA PHE A 52 15.69 -1.87 6.76
C PHE A 52 14.18 -1.59 6.79
N GLY A 53 13.71 -0.73 7.69
CA GLY A 53 12.33 -0.27 7.74
C GLY A 53 11.89 0.40 6.43
N GLY A 54 12.74 1.24 5.85
CA GLY A 54 12.50 1.85 4.54
C GLY A 54 12.38 0.80 3.42
N ILE A 55 13.29 -0.17 3.37
CA ILE A 55 13.25 -1.27 2.38
C ILE A 55 11.98 -2.11 2.54
N VAL A 56 11.59 -2.44 3.77
CA VAL A 56 10.38 -3.22 4.05
C VAL A 56 9.14 -2.43 3.64
N ALA A 57 9.07 -1.13 3.96
CA ALA A 57 7.96 -0.27 3.55
C ALA A 57 7.83 -0.18 2.02
N ILE A 58 8.94 0.03 1.31
CA ILE A 58 8.97 0.02 -0.16
C ILE A 58 8.49 -1.33 -0.70
N SER A 59 8.99 -2.43 -0.14
CA SER A 59 8.61 -3.78 -0.58
C SER A 59 7.12 -4.05 -0.37
N LEU A 60 6.58 -3.65 0.78
CA LEU A 60 5.16 -3.80 1.12
C LEU A 60 4.25 -2.95 0.24
N ALA A 61 4.69 -1.76 -0.18
CA ALA A 61 3.92 -0.93 -1.09
C ALA A 61 3.59 -1.64 -2.42
N PHE A 62 4.44 -2.56 -2.87
CA PHE A 62 4.16 -3.39 -4.04
C PHE A 62 3.54 -4.74 -3.66
N ALA A 63 4.01 -5.39 -2.61
CA ALA A 63 3.54 -6.73 -2.23
C ALA A 63 2.06 -6.74 -1.80
N ILE A 64 1.60 -5.69 -1.11
CA ILE A 64 0.21 -5.58 -0.64
C ILE A 64 -0.78 -5.62 -1.81
N PRO A 65 -0.74 -4.68 -2.77
CA PRO A 65 -1.73 -4.65 -3.86
C PRO A 65 -1.56 -5.79 -4.87
N THR A 66 -0.35 -6.31 -5.05
CA THR A 66 -0.07 -7.31 -6.11
C THR A 66 -0.24 -8.75 -5.66
N THR A 67 0.03 -9.05 -4.38
CA THR A 67 0.13 -10.43 -3.89
C THR A 67 -0.76 -10.67 -2.67
N ILE A 68 -0.71 -9.80 -1.67
CA ILE A 68 -1.39 -10.05 -0.39
C ILE A 68 -2.89 -9.88 -0.53
N VAL A 69 -3.37 -8.75 -1.06
CA VAL A 69 -4.83 -8.52 -1.18
C VAL A 69 -5.50 -9.55 -2.09
N PRO A 70 -4.99 -9.84 -3.30
CA PRO A 70 -5.56 -10.90 -4.14
C PRO A 70 -5.62 -12.26 -3.43
N ALA A 71 -4.58 -12.62 -2.67
CA ALA A 71 -4.55 -13.88 -1.93
C ALA A 71 -5.49 -13.94 -0.71
N LEU A 72 -6.03 -12.79 -0.27
CA LEU A 72 -7.04 -12.70 0.79
C LEU A 72 -8.46 -12.72 0.21
N GLU A 73 -8.67 -12.19 -0.99
CA GLU A 73 -9.96 -12.18 -1.70
C GLU A 73 -10.34 -13.56 -2.25
N ASP A 74 -9.36 -14.41 -2.54
CA ASP A 74 -9.55 -15.79 -3.04
C ASP A 74 -10.03 -16.81 -1.98
N ARG A 75 -10.33 -16.38 -0.75
CA ARG A 75 -10.68 -17.24 0.40
C ARG A 75 -12.11 -17.03 0.85
#